data_AF-A0A7V6LI79-F1
#
_entry.id   AF-A0A7V6LI79-F1
#
_cell.length_a   1.000
_cell.length_b   1.000
_cell.length_c   1.000
_cell.angle_alpha   90.00
_cell.angle_beta   90.00
_cell.angle_gamma   90.00
#
_symmetry.space_group_name_H-M   'P 1'
#
loop_
_entity.id
_entity.type
_entity.pdbx_description
1 polymer ?
#
loop_
_entity_poly.entity_id
_entity_poly.type
_entity_poly.pdbx_seq_one_letter_code
_entity_poly.pdbx_strand_id
1 'polypeptide(L)' 'MLALAARAEPQVAYRVEVSSNLTVWAESTVVAATNTSLIFMEQPLPGHARRFYRLTALEP' A
#
# COMPACT_ATOMS: atom_id res chain seq x y z
N MET A 1 6.40 7.68 11.64
CA MET A 1 6.51 6.74 10.51
C MET A 1 5.20 5.98 10.42
N LEU A 2 4.51 6.00 9.26
CA LEU A 2 3.33 5.18 9.03
C LEU A 2 3.75 3.94 8.24
N ALA A 3 3.23 2.78 8.64
CA ALA A 3 3.57 1.51 8.02
C ALA A 3 2.29 0.71 7.72
N LEU A 4 2.25 0.11 6.52
CA LEU A 4 1.26 -0.89 6.14
C LEU A 4 1.96 -2.25 6.06
N ALA A 5 1.43 -3.24 6.76
CA ALA A 5 2.00 -4.59 6.79
C ALA A 5 0.98 -5.62 6.31
N ALA A 6 1.41 -6.54 5.44
CA ALA A 6 0.59 -7.65 4.97
C ALA A 6 1.45 -8.87 4.64
N ARG A 7 0.81 -10.03 4.50
CA ARG A 7 1.45 -11.25 4.02
C ARG A 7 1.13 -11.42 2.54
N ALA A 8 2.17 -11.58 1.72
CA ALA A 8 2.01 -11.76 0.28
C ALA A 8 1.71 -13.22 -0.05
N GLU A 9 0.66 -13.43 -0.82
CA GLU A 9 0.31 -14.72 -1.40
C GLU A 9 1.16 -15.01 -2.64
N PRO A 10 1.42 -16.29 -2.95
CA PRO A 10 2.17 -16.65 -4.14
C PRO A 10 1.49 -16.17 -5.42
N GLN A 11 2.28 -15.67 -6.37
CA GLN A 11 1.82 -15.23 -7.70
C GLN A 11 0.78 -14.10 -7.69
N VAL A 12 0.62 -13.39 -6.56
CA VAL A 12 -0.25 -12.21 -6.48
C VAL A 12 0.60 -10.94 -6.49
N ALA A 13 0.29 -10.03 -7.41
CA ALA A 13 0.78 -8.66 -7.35
C ALA A 13 -0.19 -7.82 -6.53
N TYR A 14 0.33 -6.87 -5.77
CA TYR A 14 -0.47 -5.98 -4.95
C TYR A 14 -0.23 -4.53 -5.37
N ARG A 15 -1.30 -3.79 -5.54
CA ARG A 15 -1.24 -2.34 -5.66
C ARG A 15 -1.38 -1.71 -4.28
N VAL A 16 -0.43 -0.86 -3.92
CA VAL A 16 -0.51 0.03 -2.76
C VAL A 16 -1.26 1.28 -3.20
N GLU A 17 -2.37 1.56 -2.53
CA GLU A 17 -3.18 2.74 -2.78
C GLU A 17 -3.20 3.64 -1.54
N VAL A 18 -3.21 4.95 -1.78
CA VAL A 18 -3.23 5.99 -0.75
C VAL A 18 -4.47 6.87 -0.87
N SER A 19 -5.04 7.26 0.25
CA SER A 19 -6.17 8.18 0.33
C SER A 19 -5.97 9.21 1.42
N SER A 20 -6.49 10.42 1.19
CA SER A 20 -6.56 11.49 2.20
C SER A 20 -7.93 11.61 2.87
N ASN A 21 -8.95 10.96 2.32
CA ASN A 21 -10.36 11.12 2.73
C ASN A 21 -11.16 9.81 2.80
N LEU A 22 -10.50 8.66 2.62
CA LEU A 22 -11.09 7.30 2.57
C LEU A 22 -12.06 7.03 1.43
N THR A 23 -12.36 8.01 0.57
CA THR A 23 -13.30 7.87 -0.54
C THR A 23 -12.60 7.79 -1.88
N VAL A 24 -11.58 8.62 -2.11
CA VAL A 24 -10.77 8.63 -3.34
C VAL A 24 -9.43 7.98 -3.05
N TRP A 25 -9.07 6.98 -3.85
CA TRP A 25 -7.84 6.20 -3.69
C TRP A 25 -6.96 6.39 -4.92
N ALA A 26 -5.73 6.82 -4.72
CA ALA A 26 -4.72 6.98 -5.76
C ALA A 26 -3.69 5.86 -5.67
N GLU A 27 -3.20 5.38 -6.82
CA GLU A 27 -2.09 4.44 -6.88
C GLU A 27 -0.81 5.09 -6.36
N SER A 28 -0.09 4.40 -5.47
CA SER A 28 1.22 4.82 -4.99
C SER A 28 2.33 3.98 -5.60
N THR A 29 2.19 2.65 -5.62
CA THR A 29 3.15 1.72 -6.22
C THR A 29 2.53 0.34 -6.40
N VAL A 30 3.15 -0.49 -7.23
CA VAL A 30 2.81 -1.91 -7.40
C VAL A 30 3.98 -2.75 -6.90
N VAL A 31 3.67 -3.73 -6.06
CA VAL A 31 4.65 -4.65 -5.49
C VAL A 31 4.25 -6.09 -5.77
N ALA A 32 5.19 -6.87 -6.29
CA ALA A 32 5.08 -8.31 -6.39
C ALA A 32 6.04 -8.93 -5.37
N ALA A 33 5.51 -9.80 -4.52
CA ALA A 33 6.30 -10.53 -3.54
C ALA A 33 5.66 -11.92 -3.36
N THR A 34 6.45 -12.91 -2.99
CA THR A 34 5.97 -14.30 -2.92
C THR A 34 6.37 -14.88 -1.57
N ASN A 35 5.36 -15.33 -0.81
CA ASN A 35 5.54 -16.03 0.47
C ASN A 35 6.41 -15.24 1.48
N THR A 36 6.25 -13.92 1.52
CA THR A 36 7.01 -13.04 2.40
C THR A 36 6.13 -11.92 2.95
N SER A 37 6.62 -11.23 3.97
CA SER A 37 5.97 -10.05 4.54
C SER A 37 6.24 -8.83 3.68
N LEU A 38 5.17 -8.10 3.34
CA LEU A 38 5.23 -6.79 2.73
C LEU A 38 5.16 -5.73 3.82
N ILE A 39 6.16 -4.85 3.86
CA ILE A 39 6.16 -3.67 4.73
C ILE A 39 6.33 -2.46 3.84
N PHE A 40 5.25 -1.69 3.68
CA PHE A 40 5.31 -0.40 3.02
C PHE A 40 5.49 0.69 4.08
N MET A 41 6.55 1.49 3.92
CA MET A 41 6.86 2.61 4.80
C MET A 41 6.91 3.89 3.98
N GLU A 42 6.20 4.91 4.45
CA GLU A 42 6.31 6.24 3.86
C GLU A 42 6.90 7.22 4.87
N GLN A 43 7.83 8.04 4.38
CA GLN A 43 8.39 9.11 5.16
C GLN A 43 7.35 10.24 5.29
N PRO A 44 7.02 10.68 6.51
CA PRO A 44 6.04 11.75 6.69
C PRO A 44 6.57 13.04 6.06
N LEU A 45 5.92 13.48 4.98
CA LEU A 45 6.21 14.74 4.30
C LEU A 45 5.54 15.90 5.06
N PRO A 46 6.23 17.03 5.30
CA PRO A 46 5.66 18.18 5.99
C PRO A 46 4.42 18.71 5.25
N GLY A 47 3.33 18.95 5.96
CA GLY A 47 2.11 19.57 5.41
C GLY A 47 1.08 18.61 4.80
N HIS A 48 1.31 17.30 4.80
CA HIS A 48 0.29 16.36 4.34
C HIS A 48 -0.72 16.00 5.42
N ALA A 49 -2.00 16.17 5.07
CA ALA A 49 -3.16 15.68 5.79
C ALA A 49 -3.08 14.16 5.99
N ARG A 50 -3.84 13.67 6.99
CA ARG A 50 -4.00 12.25 7.34
C ARG A 50 -4.03 11.36 6.11
N ARG A 51 -3.09 10.41 6.01
CA ARG A 51 -3.01 9.44 4.92
C ARG A 51 -3.46 8.08 5.40
N PHE A 52 -4.22 7.40 4.55
CA PHE A 52 -4.69 6.04 4.73
C PHE A 52 -4.16 5.20 3.58
N TYR A 53 -3.74 3.98 3.87
CA TYR A 53 -3.16 3.08 2.88
C TYR A 53 -3.94 1.77 2.87
N ARG A 54 -4.07 1.18 1.69
CA ARG A 54 -4.60 -0.17 1.53
C ARG A 54 -3.84 -0.93 0.45
N LEU A 55 -3.97 -2.25 0.49
CA LEU A 55 -3.53 -3.13 -0.58
C LEU A 55 -4.74 -3.61 -1.36
N THR A 56 -4.61 -3.64 -2.68
CA THR A 56 -5.56 -4.30 -3.58
C THR A 56 -4.80 -5.37 -4.34
N ALA A 57 -5.26 -6.62 -4.24
CA ALA A 57 -4.74 -7.69 -5.07
C ALA A 57 -5.06 -7.37 -6.53
N LEU A 58 -4.05 -7.43 -7.38
CA LEU A 58 -4.21 -7.35 -8.81
C LEU A 58 -4.48 -8.77 -9.30
N GLU A 59 -5.67 -9.00 -9.85
CA GLU A 59 -5.91 -10.22 -10.59
C GLU A 59 -5.02 -10.21 -11.85
N PRO A 60 -4.46 -11.38 -12.24
CA PRO A 60 -3.72 -11.50 -13.49
C PRO A 60 -4.58 -11.21 -14.72
#